data_AF-A0ABD5WJ42-F1
#
_entry.id   AF-A0ABD5WJ42-F1
#
_cell.length_a   1.000
_cell.length_b   1.000
_cell.length_c   1.000
_cell.angle_alpha   90.00
_cell.angle_beta   90.00
_cell.angle_gamma   90.00
#
_symmetry.space_group_name_H-M   'P 1'
#
loop_
_entity.id
_entity.type
_entity.pdbx_description
1 polymer ?
#
loop_
_entity_poly.entity_id
_entity_poly.type
_entity_poly.pdbx_seq_one_letter_code
_entity_poly.pdbx_strand_id
1 'polypeptide(L)' 'MASTWRQLLPQFFAMLLLYFVAVIALEAVGIDGFVPRIIVALAVAFGYPAALRRLGRAPPAWER' A
#
# COMPACT_ATOMS: atom_id res chain seq x y z
N MET A 1 -17.50 18.06 0.92
CA MET A 1 -16.83 16.75 1.08
C MET A 1 -15.97 16.48 -0.13
N ALA A 2 -14.68 16.16 0.02
CA ALA A 2 -13.86 15.77 -1.13
C ALA A 2 -14.49 14.53 -1.79
N SER A 3 -14.54 14.49 -3.12
CA SER A 3 -15.09 13.34 -3.84
C SER A 3 -14.39 12.06 -3.41
N THR A 4 -15.12 10.94 -3.34
CA THR A 4 -14.56 9.62 -3.00
C THR A 4 -13.30 9.32 -3.82
N TRP A 5 -13.32 9.68 -5.11
CA TRP A 5 -12.19 9.59 -6.01
C TRP A 5 -10.97 10.38 -5.56
N ARG A 6 -11.14 11.62 -5.09
CA ARG A 6 -10.03 12.44 -4.55
C ARG A 6 -9.42 11.85 -3.28
N GLN A 7 -10.14 10.98 -2.58
CA GLN A 7 -9.62 10.28 -1.40
C GLN A 7 -8.95 8.95 -1.78
N LEU A 8 -9.53 8.18 -2.71
CA LEU A 8 -9.04 6.85 -3.06
C LEU A 8 -7.84 6.87 -4.02
N LEU A 9 -7.79 7.80 -4.98
CA LEU A 9 -6.69 7.88 -5.96
C LEU A 9 -5.32 8.03 -5.26
N PRO A 10 -5.14 8.99 -4.34
CA PRO A 10 -3.85 9.17 -3.66
C PRO A 10 -3.43 7.94 -2.86
N GLN A 11 -4.39 7.23 -2.25
CA GLN A 11 -4.14 6.03 -1.47
C GLN A 11 -3.70 4.87 -2.36
N PHE A 12 -4.37 4.70 -3.51
CA PHE A 12 -3.96 3.74 -4.52
C PHE A 12 -2.54 4.02 -5.02
N PHE A 13 -2.22 5.26 -5.37
CA PHE A 13 -0.87 5.63 -5.80
C PHE A 13 0.17 5.42 -4.71
N ALA A 14 -0.16 5.70 -3.44
CA ALA A 14 0.73 5.43 -2.32
C ALA A 14 1.01 3.93 -2.16
N MET A 15 -0.03 3.08 -2.22
CA MET A 15 0.13 1.63 -2.15
C MET A 15 0.90 1.08 -3.35
N LEU A 16 0.62 1.57 -4.56
CA LEU A 16 1.35 1.22 -5.78
C LEU A 16 2.83 1.57 -5.65
N LEU A 17 3.15 2.78 -5.19
CA LEU A 17 4.52 3.22 -4.99
C LEU A 17 5.24 2.38 -3.93
N LEU A 18 4.58 2.12 -2.79
CA LEU A 18 5.12 1.26 -1.73
C LEU A 18 5.45 -0.15 -2.24
N TYR A 19 4.57 -0.73 -3.07
CA TYR A 19 4.81 -2.03 -3.67
C TYR A 19 6.06 -2.01 -4.57
N PHE A 20 6.16 -1.06 -5.50
CA PHE A 20 7.31 -0.97 -6.39
C PHE A 20 8.61 -0.74 -5.62
N VAL A 21 8.63 0.20 -4.66
CA VAL A 21 9.81 0.46 -3.83
C VAL A 21 10.24 -0.79 -3.07
N ALA A 22 9.30 -1.53 -2.48
CA ALA A 22 9.62 -2.75 -1.75
C ALA A 22 10.13 -3.87 -2.66
N VAL A 23 9.55 -4.06 -3.85
CA VAL A 23 10.03 -5.07 -4.81
C VAL A 23 11.43 -4.71 -5.32
N ILE A 24 11.68 -3.44 -5.67
CA ILE A 24 13.00 -2.97 -6.10
C ILE A 24 14.02 -3.17 -4.98
N ALA A 25 13.65 -2.92 -3.73
CA ALA A 25 14.52 -3.14 -2.58
C ALA A 25 14.87 -4.62 -2.38
N LEU A 26 13.92 -5.55 -2.62
CA LEU A 26 14.20 -6.99 -2.59
C LEU A 26 15.16 -7.40 -3.71
N GLU A 27 14.91 -6.94 -4.93
CA GLU A 27 15.77 -7.23 -6.08
C GLU A 27 17.20 -6.69 -5.87
N ALA A 28 17.35 -5.51 -5.26
CA ALA A 28 18.64 -4.93 -4.94
C ALA A 28 19.49 -5.76 -3.96
N VAL A 29 18.86 -6.63 -3.15
CA VAL A 29 19.54 -7.57 -2.25
C VAL A 29 19.54 -9.01 -2.78
N GLY A 30 19.19 -9.21 -4.06
CA GLY A 30 19.17 -10.50 -4.73
C GLY A 30 18.01 -11.42 -4.31
N ILE A 31 16.95 -10.87 -3.72
CA ILE A 31 15.75 -11.62 -3.36
C ILE A 31 14.75 -11.52 -4.50
N ASP A 32 14.70 -12.58 -5.29
CA ASP A 32 13.87 -12.65 -6.48
C ASP A 32 12.76 -13.70 -6.36
N GLY A 33 11.87 -13.71 -7.35
CA GLY A 33 10.85 -14.75 -7.51
C GLY A 33 9.46 -14.36 -7.03
N PHE A 34 8.52 -15.30 -7.22
CA PHE A 34 7.09 -15.06 -7.03
C PHE A 34 6.71 -14.90 -5.56
N VAL A 35 7.22 -15.78 -4.68
CA VAL A 35 6.83 -15.80 -3.26
C VAL A 35 7.18 -14.49 -2.53
N PRO A 36 8.42 -13.94 -2.64
CA PRO A 36 8.74 -12.66 -2.00
C PRO A 36 7.86 -11.51 -2.50
N ARG A 37 7.53 -11.48 -3.81
CA ARG A 37 6.63 -10.47 -4.40
C ARG A 37 5.21 -10.57 -3.84
N ILE A 38 4.70 -11.78 -3.66
CA ILE A 38 3.39 -12.01 -3.02
C ILE A 38 3.41 -11.55 -1.56
N ILE A 39 4.47 -11.86 -0.81
CA ILE A 39 4.62 -11.40 0.58
C ILE A 39 4.58 -9.88 0.65
N VAL A 40 5.31 -9.19 -0.23
CA VAL A 40 5.30 -7.72 -0.32
C VAL A 40 3.91 -7.19 -0.68
N ALA A 41 3.24 -7.80 -1.67
CA ALA A 41 1.90 -7.40 -2.06
C ALA A 41 0.92 -7.49 -0.88
N LEU A 42 0.95 -8.60 -0.13
CA LEU A 42 0.12 -8.78 1.06
C LEU A 42 0.49 -7.77 2.16
N ALA A 43 1.78 -7.57 2.42
CA ALA A 43 2.26 -6.62 3.41
C ALA A 43 1.80 -5.18 3.09
N VAL A 44 1.83 -4.76 1.83
CA VAL A 44 1.32 -3.44 1.42
C VAL A 44 -0.21 -3.40 1.50
N ALA A 45 -0.90 -4.41 0.96
CA ALA A 45 -2.35 -4.45 0.89
C ALA A 45 -3.02 -4.39 2.28
N PHE A 46 -2.43 -5.05 3.28
CA PHE A 46 -2.98 -5.08 4.64
C PHE A 46 -2.27 -4.12 5.59
N GLY A 47 -0.95 -4.00 5.48
CA GLY A 47 -0.13 -3.19 6.37
C GLY A 47 -0.36 -1.69 6.18
N TYR A 48 -0.52 -1.21 4.95
CA TYR A 48 -0.75 0.21 4.71
C TYR A 48 -2.10 0.70 5.29
N PRO A 49 -3.25 0.04 5.02
CA PRO A 49 -4.50 0.42 5.66
C PRO A 49 -4.48 0.26 7.17
N ALA A 50 -3.89 -0.81 7.69
CA ALA A 50 -3.78 -1.02 9.14
C ALA A 50 -2.95 0.09 9.81
N ALA A 51 -1.85 0.54 9.19
CA ALA A 51 -1.05 1.63 9.69
C ALA A 51 -1.83 2.96 9.69
N LEU A 52 -2.54 3.28 8.61
CA LEU A 52 -3.34 4.51 8.54
C LEU A 52 -4.48 4.55 9.56
N ARG A 53 -5.16 3.41 9.78
CA ARG A 53 -6.18 3.31 10.84
C ARG A 53 -5.59 3.56 12.22
N ARG A 54 -4.43 2.97 12.52
CA ARG A 54 -3.73 3.18 13.81
C ARG A 54 -3.30 4.63 14.01
N LEU A 55 -2.95 5.33 12.95
CA LEU A 55 -2.53 6.73 12.99
C LEU A 55 -3.70 7.72 12.97
N GLY A 56 -4.96 7.25 12.92
CA GLY A 56 -6.13 8.13 12.82
C GLY A 56 -6.19 8.91 11.49
N ARG A 57 -5.51 8.43 10.45
CA ARG A 57 -5.43 9.07 9.12
C ARG A 57 -6.18 8.29 8.03
N ALA A 58 -7.06 7.37 8.44
CA ALA A 58 -7.87 6.61 7.50
C ALA A 58 -8.83 7.57 6.74
N PRO A 59 -8.91 7.48 5.40
CA PRO A 59 -9.89 8.23 4.63
C PRO A 59 -11.33 7.87 5.04
N PRO A 60 -12.24 8.86 5.18
CA PRO A 60 -13.66 8.60 5.42
C PRO A 60 -14.31 7.69 4.36
N ALA A 61 -13.76 7.66 3.14
CA ALA A 61 -14.20 6.77 2.08
C ALA A 61 -14.08 5.26 2.41
N TRP A 62 -13.28 4.87 3.41
CA TRP A 62 -13.13 3.48 3.85
C TRP A 62 -14.15 3.03 4.89
N GLU A 63 -14.89 3.97 5.48
CA GLU A 63 -15.92 3.68 6.49
C GLU A 63 -17.31 3.46 5.89
N ARG A 64 -17.42 3.53 4.56
CA ARG A 64 -18.67 3.38 3.82
C ARG A 64 -18.91 1.94 3.38
#